data_AF-A0A1C7EIG2-F1
#
_entry.id   AF-A0A1C7EIG2-F1
#
_cell.length_a   1.000
_cell.length_b   1.000
_cell.length_c   1.000
_cell.angle_alpha   90.00
_cell.angle_beta   90.00
_cell.angle_gamma   90.00
#
_symmetry.space_group_name_H-M   'P 1'
#
loop_
_entity.id
_entity.type
_entity.pdbx_description
1 polymer ?
#
loop_
_entity_poly.entity_id
_entity_poly.type
_entity_poly.pdbx_seq_one_letter_code
_entity_poly.pdbx_strand_id
1 'polypeptide(L)' 'MNLTVNGIVLSQKRSSLIIRELIRESVAEHAKDVEEYLKDYTVEEMGNTITLRPPSAEGIQISLFKSS' A
#
# COMPACT_ATOMS: atom_id res chain seq x y z
N MET A 1 -7.91 -9.15 5.25
CA MET A 1 -7.97 -8.88 3.80
C MET A 1 -6.55 -8.79 3.28
N ASN A 2 -6.27 -9.35 2.10
CA ASN A 2 -5.04 -9.09 1.36
C ASN A 2 -5.34 -7.92 0.42
N LEU A 3 -4.47 -6.91 0.38
CA LEU A 3 -4.58 -5.80 -0.56
C LEU A 3 -4.09 -6.24 -1.94
N THR A 4 -4.80 -5.82 -2.97
CA THR A 4 -4.34 -5.91 -4.36
C THR A 4 -3.94 -4.54 -4.87
N VAL A 5 -2.66 -4.37 -5.22
CA VAL A 5 -2.11 -3.09 -5.73
C VAL A 5 -1.66 -3.31 -7.16
N ASN A 6 -2.32 -2.68 -8.13
CA ASN A 6 -2.04 -2.86 -9.56
C ASN A 6 -1.90 -4.34 -9.98
N GLY A 7 -2.85 -5.17 -9.54
CA GLY A 7 -2.87 -6.61 -9.79
C GLY A 7 -1.92 -7.46 -8.92
N ILE A 8 -1.07 -6.85 -8.09
CA ILE A 8 -0.15 -7.55 -7.19
C ILE A 8 -0.82 -7.73 -5.83
N VAL A 9 -0.98 -8.98 -5.40
CA VAL A 9 -1.55 -9.32 -4.09
C VAL A 9 -0.46 -9.27 -3.01
N LEU A 10 -0.65 -8.40 -2.03
CA LEU A 10 0.27 -8.26 -0.89
C LEU A 10 -0.03 -9.28 0.21
N SER A 11 1.00 -9.65 0.97
CA SER A 11 0.81 -10.52 2.14
C SER A 11 -0.12 -9.88 3.17
N GLN A 12 -0.79 -10.70 3.97
CA GLN A 12 -1.73 -10.23 4.99
C GLN A 12 -1.07 -9.25 5.99
N LYS A 13 0.18 -9.51 6.39
CA LYS A 13 0.96 -8.63 7.29
C LYS A 13 1.19 -7.25 6.67
N ARG A 14 1.64 -7.19 5.41
CA ARG A 14 1.88 -5.93 4.69
C ARG A 14 0.56 -5.19 4.46
N SER A 15 -0.47 -5.91 4.03
CA SER A 15 -1.81 -5.37 3.80
C SER A 15 -2.36 -4.68 5.04
N SER A 16 -2.26 -5.34 6.20
CA SER A 16 -2.71 -4.79 7.49
C SER A 16 -1.99 -3.49 7.86
N LEU A 17 -0.67 -3.42 7.65
CA LEU A 17 0.12 -2.22 7.93
C LEU A 17 -0.28 -1.05 7.01
N ILE A 18 -0.41 -1.29 5.71
CA ILE A 18 -0.79 -0.26 4.72
C ILE A 18 -2.18 0.29 5.01
N ILE A 19 -3.16 -0.61 5.18
CA ILE A 19 -4.54 -0.22 5.47
C ILE A 19 -4.59 0.66 6.73
N ARG A 20 -3.90 0.23 7.80
CA ARG A 20 -3.90 0.95 9.06
C ARG A 20 -3.30 2.36 8.91
N GLU A 21 -2.18 2.49 8.23
CA GLU A 21 -1.53 3.81 8.08
C GLU A 21 -2.35 4.73 7.19
N LEU A 22 -2.89 4.26 6.06
CA LEU A 22 -3.69 5.10 5.17
C LEU A 22 -5.02 5.55 5.80
N ILE A 23 -5.63 4.70 6.62
CA ILE A 23 -6.81 5.11 7.41
C ILE A 23 -6.39 6.11 8.51
N ARG A 24 -5.27 5.89 9.19
CA ARG A 24 -4.77 6.81 10.23
C ARG A 24 -4.49 8.21 9.68
N GLU A 25 -3.93 8.28 8.49
CA GLU A 25 -3.63 9.54 7.78
C GLU A 25 -4.86 10.12 7.06
N SER A 26 -6.06 9.54 7.25
CA SER A 26 -7.32 10.00 6.65
C SER A 26 -7.29 10.07 5.10
N VAL A 27 -6.46 9.24 4.48
CA VAL A 27 -6.41 9.06 3.02
C VAL A 27 -7.57 8.18 2.54
N ALA A 28 -8.05 7.29 3.41
CA ALA A 28 -9.14 6.37 3.17
C ALA A 28 -9.93 6.12 4.48
N GLU A 29 -11.22 5.78 4.38
CA GLU A 29 -12.06 5.48 5.56
C GLU A 29 -12.14 3.97 5.84
N HIS A 30 -12.11 3.14 4.79
CA HIS A 30 -12.21 1.70 4.89
C HIS A 30 -11.15 0.97 4.06
N ALA A 31 -10.93 -0.31 4.40
CA ALA A 31 -9.95 -1.16 3.70
C ALA A 31 -10.19 -1.29 2.19
N LYS A 32 -11.46 -1.21 1.75
CA LYS A 32 -11.80 -1.24 0.32
C LYS A 32 -11.38 0.05 -0.39
N ASP A 33 -11.52 1.19 0.27
CA ASP A 33 -11.13 2.49 -0.29
C ASP A 33 -9.61 2.58 -0.42
N VAL A 34 -8.87 1.91 0.48
CA VAL A 34 -7.41 1.76 0.35
C VAL A 34 -7.03 0.99 -0.91
N GLU A 35 -7.72 -0.11 -1.21
CA GLU A 35 -7.45 -0.89 -2.42
C GLU A 35 -7.74 -0.07 -3.68
N GLU A 36 -8.86 0.67 -3.70
CA GLU A 36 -9.21 1.56 -4.79
C GLU A 36 -8.20 2.71 -4.95
N TYR A 37 -7.76 3.32 -3.84
CA TYR A 37 -6.75 4.39 -3.85
C TYR A 37 -5.41 3.91 -4.42
N LEU A 38 -5.02 2.68 -4.11
CA LEU A 38 -3.75 2.09 -4.53
C LEU A 38 -3.83 1.37 -5.87
N LYS A 39 -4.99 1.30 -6.54
CA LYS A 39 -5.18 0.46 -7.74
C LYS A 39 -4.18 0.77 -8.86
N ASP A 40 -3.78 2.04 -8.98
CA ASP A 40 -2.87 2.54 -10.02
C ASP A 40 -1.43 2.74 -9.51
N TYR A 41 -1.14 2.36 -8.26
CA TYR A 41 0.20 2.48 -7.69
C TYR A 41 1.12 1.38 -8.22
N THR A 42 2.38 1.74 -8.48
CA THR A 42 3.41 0.76 -8.82
C THR A 42 3.99 0.16 -7.55
N VAL A 43 4.10 -1.17 -7.51
CA VAL A 43 4.76 -1.89 -6.43
C VAL A 43 6.21 -2.16 -6.82
N GLU A 44 7.15 -1.63 -6.04
CA GLU A 44 8.58 -1.91 -6.20
C GLU A 44 9.10 -2.68 -5.00
N GLU A 45 9.66 -3.87 -5.24
CA GLU A 45 10.32 -4.65 -4.20
C GLU A 45 11.83 -4.52 -4.31
N MET A 46 12.46 -3.98 -3.26
CA MET A 46 13.91 -3.88 -3.14
C MET A 46 14.39 -4.61 -1.89
N GLY A 47 14.78 -5.87 -2.07
CA GLY A 47 15.26 -6.74 -0.99
C GLY A 47 14.20 -6.97 0.09
N ASN A 48 14.37 -6.32 1.24
CA ASN A 48 13.43 -6.40 2.36
C ASN A 48 12.41 -5.25 2.42
N THR A 49 12.49 -4.30 1.48
CA THR A 49 11.60 -3.14 1.44
C THR A 49 10.61 -3.28 0.28
N ILE A 50 9.36 -2.92 0.52
CA ILE A 50 8.37 -2.68 -0.53
C ILE A 50 8.06 -1.19 -0.58
N THR A 51 8.07 -0.61 -1.77
CA THR A 51 7.72 0.78 -2.03
C THR A 51 6.51 0.81 -2.94
N LEU A 52 5.46 1.52 -2.50
CA LEU A 52 4.30 1.83 -3.33
C LEU A 52 4.52 3.23 -3.91
N ARG A 53 4.68 3.33 -5.23
CA ARG A 53 4.84 4.61 -5.93
C ARG A 53 3.54 5.07 -6.57
N PRO A 54 3.15 6.33 -6.36
CA PRO A 54 1.97 6.88 -7.01
C PRO A 54 2.22 7.09 -8.52
N PRO A 55 1.16 7.04 -9.35
CA PRO A 55 1.25 7.33 -10.79
C PRO A 55 1.42 8.83 -11.10
N SER A 56 1.08 9.72 -10.15
CA SER A 56 1.22 11.18 -10.26
C SER A 56 1.95 11.77 -9.05
N ALA A 57 2.44 13.01 -9.16
CA ALA A 57 3.16 13.72 -8.10
C ALA A 57 2.31 14.05 -6.85
N GLU A 58 0.99 13.85 -6.92
CA GLU A 58 0.05 14.15 -5.84
C GLU A 58 -0.19 12.95 -4.89
N GLY A 59 0.32 11.77 -5.22
CA GLY A 59 0.15 10.59 -4.37
C GLY A 59 1.23 10.43 -3.29
N ILE A 60 1.01 9.49 -2.36
CA ILE A 60 1.87 9.28 -1.20
C ILE A 60 2.77 8.06 -1.42
N GLN A 61 4.09 8.25 -1.38
CA GLN A 61 5.01 7.10 -1.40
C GLN A 61 4.96 6.36 -0.05
N ILE A 62 4.70 5.05 -0.08
CA ILE A 62 4.69 4.20 1.11
C ILE A 62 5.85 3.21 1.06
N SER A 63 6.76 3.26 2.04
CA SER A 63 7.87 2.32 2.15
C SER A 63 7.74 1.47 3.42
N LEU A 64 7.64 0.14 3.27
CA LEU A 64 7.52 -0.79 4.39
C LEU A 64 8.73 -1.71 4.45
N PHE A 65 9.35 -1.79 5.62
CA PHE A 65 10.42 -2.74 5.90
C PHE A 65 9.82 -4.08 6.33
N LYS A 66 10.37 -5.21 5.85
CA LYS A 66 10.15 -6.51 6.50
C LYS A 66 10.66 -6.38 7.94
N SER A 67 9.77 -6.48 8.93
CA SER A 67 10.23 -6.78 10.28
C SER A 67 10.84 -8.18 10.25
N SER A 68 12.12 -8.24 10.62
CA SER A 68 12.92 -9.46 10.80
C SER A 68 12.21 -10.51 11.65
#